data_AF-A0A2C9L883-F1
#
_entry.id   AF-A0A2C9L883-F1
#
_cell.length_a   1.000
_cell.length_b   1.000
_cell.length_c   1.000
_cell.angle_alpha   90.00
_cell.angle_beta   90.00
_cell.angle_gamma   90.00
#
_symmetry.space_group_name_H-M   'P 1'
#
loop_
_entity.id
_entity.type
_entity.pdbx_description
1 polymer ?
#
loop_
_entity_poly.entity_id
_entity_poly.type
_entity_poly.pdbx_seq_one_letter_code
_entity_poly.pdbx_strand_id
1 'polypeptide(L)'
;MSSPLIKFYKIGLGDKNEVNSKGWKMKTLKQHFKDTGFWGKTIDYVKMDIEYSEWDVLRQVVRDGALKNVKQLAFEIHTPELFRIYKEKGKSFPERLGEKDRADFVVMLETLRSLETLGFRKFNYRLNPFGNYDSPYSSKVRSCCYDLHYINTNFLRENDSVIHTKDLKIFH
;
A
#
# COMPACT_ATOMS: atom_id res chain seq x y z
N MET A 1 6.99 22.51 -21.02
CA MET A 1 7.02 23.15 -19.68
C MET A 1 6.14 22.33 -18.75
N SER A 2 6.57 22.06 -17.52
CA SER A 2 5.76 21.35 -16.52
C SER A 2 4.69 22.27 -15.92
N SER A 3 3.48 21.76 -15.69
CA SER A 3 2.43 22.50 -14.98
C SER A 3 2.88 22.89 -13.57
N PRO A 4 2.60 24.12 -13.07
CA PRO A 4 2.89 24.50 -11.69
C PRO A 4 2.11 23.69 -10.64
N LEU A 5 1.08 22.95 -11.09
CA LEU A 5 0.28 22.05 -10.26
C LEU A 5 0.96 20.70 -10.00
N ILE A 6 2.02 20.36 -10.74
CA ILE A 6 2.75 19.10 -10.59
C ILE A 6 4.11 19.41 -9.97
N LYS A 7 4.39 18.80 -8.81
CA LYS A 7 5.65 18.97 -8.09
C LYS A 7 6.30 17.61 -7.84
N PHE A 8 7.60 17.54 -8.05
CA PHE A 8 8.40 16.35 -7.80
C PHE A 8 9.31 16.60 -6.59
N TYR A 9 9.39 15.60 -5.70
CA TYR A 9 10.21 15.67 -4.52
C TYR A 9 11.19 14.51 -4.50
N LYS A 10 12.49 14.80 -4.41
CA LYS A 10 13.55 13.78 -4.31
C LYS A 10 13.68 13.26 -2.88
N ILE A 11 12.68 12.52 -2.43
CA ILE A 11 12.55 11.97 -1.08
C ILE A 11 11.91 10.59 -1.15
N GLY A 12 12.28 9.69 -0.23
CA GLY A 12 11.64 8.39 -0.10
C GLY A 12 10.46 8.43 0.87
N LEU A 13 9.55 7.47 0.72
CA LEU A 13 8.47 7.21 1.67
C LEU A 13 8.86 6.01 2.54
N GLY A 14 8.77 6.17 3.86
CA GLY A 14 9.12 5.14 4.83
C GLY A 14 8.28 5.21 6.09
N ASP A 15 8.50 4.27 7.01
CA ASP A 15 7.82 4.17 8.31
C ASP A 15 8.38 5.14 9.36
N LYS A 16 9.53 5.77 9.08
CA LYS A 16 10.16 6.78 9.94
C LYS A 16 10.89 7.84 9.13
N ASN A 17 11.16 8.97 9.78
CA ASN A 17 11.98 10.03 9.21
C ASN A 17 13.45 9.73 9.48
N GLU A 18 14.22 9.43 8.43
CA GLU A 18 15.63 9.10 8.56
C GLU A 18 16.40 9.33 7.26
N VAL A 19 17.72 9.21 7.32
CA VAL A 19 18.55 8.95 6.14
C VAL A 19 18.86 7.46 6.17
N ASN A 20 18.38 6.70 5.19
CA ASN A 20 18.61 5.27 5.17
C ASN A 20 20.07 4.94 4.81
N SER A 21 20.46 3.67 4.88
CA SER A 21 21.83 3.22 4.56
C SER A 21 22.29 3.52 3.13
N LYS A 22 21.36 3.83 2.22
CA LYS A 22 21.63 4.23 0.83
C LYS A 22 21.71 5.76 0.66
N GLY A 23 21.71 6.53 1.75
CA GLY A 23 21.76 7.99 1.72
C GLY A 23 20.44 8.68 1.32
N TRP A 24 19.35 7.92 1.19
CA TRP A 24 18.05 8.51 0.85
C TRP A 24 17.39 9.13 2.06
N LYS A 25 16.92 10.37 1.91
CA LYS A 25 16.06 11.03 2.89
C LYS A 25 14.66 10.40 2.83
N MET A 26 14.39 9.52 3.79
CA MET A 26 13.10 8.88 3.99
C MET A 26 12.24 9.75 4.89
N LYS A 27 10.94 9.84 4.59
CA LYS A 27 9.97 10.48 5.48
C LYS A 27 8.69 9.67 5.57
N THR A 28 7.99 9.80 6.69
CA THR A 28 6.62 9.29 6.83
C THR A 28 5.65 10.09 5.97
N LEU A 29 4.51 9.48 5.60
CA LEU A 29 3.46 10.18 4.84
C LEU A 29 2.98 11.44 5.57
N LYS A 30 2.84 11.36 6.90
CA LYS A 30 2.52 12.51 7.76
C LYS A 30 3.52 13.66 7.60
N GLN A 31 4.81 13.36 7.60
CA GLN A 31 5.84 14.39 7.44
C GLN A 31 5.83 14.96 6.02
N HIS A 32 5.63 14.13 4.99
CA HIS A 32 5.42 14.61 3.62
C HIS A 32 4.26 15.60 3.52
N PHE A 33 3.11 15.27 4.10
CA PHE A 33 1.96 16.18 4.12
C PHE A 33 2.27 17.49 4.87
N LYS A 34 3.03 17.45 5.96
CA LYS A 34 3.45 18.67 6.67
C LYS A 34 4.35 19.54 5.79
N ASP A 35 5.38 18.95 5.20
CA ASP A 35 6.39 19.67 4.42
C ASP A 35 5.83 20.28 3.14
N THR A 36 4.75 19.70 2.63
CA THR A 36 4.05 20.15 1.41
C THR A 36 2.83 21.01 1.71
N GLY A 37 2.51 21.23 2.98
CA GLY A 37 1.35 22.04 3.41
C GLY A 37 -0.01 21.36 3.13
N PHE A 38 -0.03 20.04 2.97
CA PHE A 38 -1.25 19.22 2.88
C PHE A 38 -1.70 18.64 4.23
N TRP A 39 -0.88 18.76 5.28
CA TRP A 39 -1.28 18.34 6.62
C TRP A 39 -2.52 19.10 7.08
N GLY A 40 -3.55 18.38 7.54
CA GLY A 40 -4.81 18.98 7.94
C GLY A 40 -5.74 19.35 6.78
N LYS A 41 -5.27 19.35 5.53
CA LYS A 41 -6.12 19.55 4.35
C LYS A 41 -6.79 18.24 3.94
N THR A 42 -7.93 18.37 3.27
CA THR A 42 -8.58 17.24 2.60
C THR A 42 -7.79 16.90 1.34
N ILE A 43 -7.47 15.63 1.16
CA ILE A 43 -6.76 15.08 0.01
C ILE A 43 -7.70 14.11 -0.69
N ASP A 44 -7.98 14.34 -1.97
CA ASP A 44 -8.94 13.52 -2.70
C ASP A 44 -8.41 12.11 -2.97
N TYR A 45 -7.11 11.98 -3.27
CA TYR A 45 -6.53 10.70 -3.68
C TYR A 45 -5.06 10.59 -3.27
N VAL A 46 -4.70 9.43 -2.72
CA VAL A 46 -3.31 9.01 -2.49
C VAL A 46 -3.09 7.67 -3.21
N LYS A 47 -2.07 7.58 -4.07
CA LYS A 47 -1.57 6.32 -4.63
C LYS A 47 -0.17 6.05 -4.09
N MET A 48 0.08 4.79 -3.71
CA MET A 48 1.37 4.31 -3.24
C MET A 48 1.80 3.05 -4.00
N ASP A 49 3.07 2.99 -4.33
CA ASP A 49 3.76 1.85 -4.93
C ASP A 49 5.24 2.09 -4.63
N ILE A 50 5.76 1.35 -3.67
CA ILE A 50 7.06 1.57 -3.02
C ILE A 50 7.79 0.25 -2.74
N GLU A 51 7.52 -0.76 -3.57
CA GLU A 51 8.29 -2.00 -3.66
C GLU A 51 8.47 -2.70 -2.30
N TYR A 52 7.39 -3.29 -1.78
CA TYR A 52 7.29 -4.03 -0.51
C TYR A 52 7.27 -3.17 0.76
N SER A 53 7.70 -1.91 0.68
CA SER A 53 7.70 -1.02 1.85
C SER A 53 6.28 -0.57 2.25
N GLU A 54 5.25 -0.93 1.48
CA GLU A 54 3.86 -0.56 1.76
C GLU A 54 3.40 -1.02 3.13
N TRP A 55 3.78 -2.22 3.57
CA TRP A 55 3.28 -2.77 4.83
C TRP A 55 3.78 -1.99 6.04
N ASP A 56 5.06 -1.62 6.05
CA ASP A 56 5.66 -0.84 7.13
C ASP A 56 5.07 0.58 7.16
N VAL A 57 4.92 1.19 5.97
CA VAL A 57 4.29 2.51 5.81
C VAL A 57 2.82 2.48 6.22
N LEU A 58 2.04 1.49 5.82
CA LEU A 58 0.61 1.36 6.14
C LEU A 58 0.39 1.21 7.65
N ARG A 59 1.22 0.44 8.35
CA ARG A 59 1.16 0.37 9.82
C ARG A 59 1.50 1.71 10.47
N GLN A 60 2.48 2.44 9.93
CA GLN A 60 2.83 3.76 10.43
C GLN A 60 1.72 4.80 10.22
N VAL A 61 1.11 4.84 9.03
CA VAL A 61 0.04 5.83 8.73
C VAL A 61 -1.23 5.58 9.55
N VAL A 62 -1.50 4.33 9.93
CA VAL A 62 -2.55 4.01 10.90
C VAL A 62 -2.22 4.59 12.27
N ARG A 63 -0.99 4.40 12.75
CA ARG A 63 -0.54 4.89 14.07
C ARG A 63 -0.54 6.41 14.18
N ASP A 64 -0.12 7.11 13.13
CA ASP A 64 0.07 8.56 13.19
C ASP A 64 -1.09 9.40 12.61
N GLY A 65 -2.11 8.71 12.07
CA GLY A 65 -3.33 9.28 11.52
C GLY A 65 -3.13 10.00 10.19
N ALA A 66 -2.08 9.71 9.42
CA ALA A 66 -1.79 10.42 8.17
C ALA A 66 -2.95 10.38 7.16
N LEU A 67 -3.73 9.29 7.14
CA LEU A 67 -4.82 9.09 6.19
C LEU A 67 -6.17 9.67 6.62
N LYS A 68 -6.26 10.31 7.80
CA LYS A 68 -7.55 10.79 8.34
C LYS A 68 -8.32 11.73 7.41
N ASN A 69 -7.60 12.52 6.62
CA ASN A 69 -8.18 13.50 5.71
C ASN A 69 -8.10 13.07 4.23
N VAL A 70 -7.86 11.78 3.97
CA VAL A 70 -7.74 11.22 2.63
C VAL A 70 -9.06 10.56 2.25
N LYS A 71 -9.66 10.96 1.11
CA LYS A 71 -10.94 10.40 0.63
C LYS A 71 -10.76 9.04 -0.02
N GLN A 72 -9.71 8.88 -0.82
CA GLN A 72 -9.45 7.64 -1.57
C GLN A 72 -7.98 7.27 -1.45
N LEU A 73 -7.75 5.97 -1.26
CA LEU A 73 -6.42 5.38 -1.14
C LEU A 73 -6.30 4.25 -2.16
N ALA A 74 -5.22 4.26 -2.93
CA ALA A 74 -4.82 3.12 -3.72
C ALA A 74 -3.38 2.75 -3.40
N PHE A 75 -3.09 1.46 -3.38
CA PHE A 75 -1.71 1.01 -3.21
C PHE A 75 -1.49 -0.32 -3.89
N GLU A 76 -0.30 -0.50 -4.44
CA GLU A 76 0.12 -1.82 -4.89
C GLU A 76 0.68 -2.60 -3.71
N ILE A 77 0.05 -3.72 -3.36
CA ILE A 77 0.61 -4.64 -2.39
C ILE A 77 1.66 -5.52 -3.05
N HIS A 78 2.75 -5.77 -2.34
CA HIS A 78 3.76 -6.75 -2.71
C HIS A 78 3.82 -7.85 -1.65
N THR A 79 3.63 -9.11 -2.06
CA THR A 79 3.69 -10.29 -1.18
C THR A 79 5.11 -10.87 -1.12
N PRO A 80 5.45 -11.75 -0.15
CA PRO A 80 6.80 -12.30 -0.01
C PRO A 80 7.31 -13.01 -1.28
N GLU A 81 6.40 -13.48 -2.14
CA GLU A 81 6.68 -14.10 -3.42
C GLU A 81 7.44 -13.18 -4.39
N LEU A 82 7.37 -11.86 -4.19
CA LEU A 82 8.20 -10.89 -4.93
C LEU A 82 9.70 -11.23 -4.81
N PHE A 83 10.16 -11.58 -3.61
CA PHE A 83 11.57 -11.89 -3.36
C PHE A 83 12.00 -13.17 -4.06
N ARG A 84 11.12 -14.19 -4.12
CA ARG A 84 11.39 -15.42 -4.87
C ARG A 84 11.52 -15.13 -6.36
N ILE A 85 10.58 -14.38 -6.94
CA ILE A 85 10.61 -13.98 -8.35
C ILE A 85 11.87 -13.17 -8.67
N TYR A 86 12.27 -12.26 -7.79
CA TYR A 86 13.49 -11.47 -7.97
C TYR A 86 14.75 -12.34 -7.91
N LYS A 87 14.82 -13.30 -6.97
CA LYS A 87 15.91 -14.27 -6.89
C LYS A 87 16.02 -15.11 -8.16
N GLU A 88 14.90 -15.62 -8.67
CA GLU A 88 14.84 -16.38 -9.93
C GLU A 88 15.29 -15.55 -11.14
N LYS A 89 15.02 -14.24 -11.13
CA LYS A 89 15.48 -13.28 -12.16
C LYS A 89 16.91 -12.78 -11.94
N GLY A 90 17.67 -13.35 -10.99
CA GLY A 90 19.05 -12.96 -10.69
C GLY A 90 19.19 -11.55 -10.09
N LYS A 91 18.11 -10.96 -9.56
CA LYS A 91 18.16 -9.67 -8.87
C LYS A 91 18.59 -9.86 -7.42
N SER A 92 19.45 -8.99 -6.92
CA SER A 92 19.81 -8.94 -5.51
C SER A 92 18.75 -8.17 -4.71
N PHE A 93 18.13 -8.87 -3.76
CA PHE A 93 17.30 -8.28 -2.72
C PHE A 93 17.77 -8.80 -1.36
N PRO A 94 17.58 -8.06 -0.25
CA PRO A 94 17.81 -8.62 1.07
C PRO A 94 17.02 -9.92 1.23
N GLU A 95 17.72 -11.00 1.56
CA GLU A 95 17.15 -12.32 1.72
C GLU A 95 16.13 -12.29 2.88
N ARG A 96 14.84 -12.49 2.57
CA ARG A 96 13.76 -12.55 3.57
C ARG A 96 13.06 -13.91 3.65
N LEU A 97 13.48 -14.91 2.89
CA LEU A 97 12.77 -16.19 2.76
C LEU A 97 13.01 -17.08 3.99
N GLY A 98 11.96 -17.35 4.78
CA GLY A 98 11.97 -18.21 5.97
C GLY A 98 10.59 -18.28 6.66
N GLU A 99 10.48 -18.94 7.83
CA GLU A 99 9.23 -19.14 8.63
C GLU A 99 8.36 -17.88 8.86
N LYS A 100 8.91 -16.70 8.60
CA LYS A 100 8.22 -15.40 8.60
C LYS A 100 7.15 -15.28 7.52
N ASP A 101 7.12 -16.10 6.47
CA ASP A 101 6.15 -15.96 5.36
C ASP A 101 4.68 -16.10 5.80
N ARG A 102 4.36 -17.01 6.74
CA ARG A 102 2.99 -17.12 7.29
C ARG A 102 2.65 -15.95 8.22
N ALA A 103 3.61 -15.51 9.01
CA ALA A 103 3.45 -14.33 9.85
C ALA A 103 3.23 -13.08 8.98
N ASP A 104 3.86 -13.01 7.81
CA ASP A 104 3.70 -11.91 6.87
C ASP A 104 2.27 -11.81 6.36
N PHE A 105 1.62 -12.91 5.92
CA PHE A 105 0.21 -12.83 5.49
C PHE A 105 -0.75 -12.43 6.62
N VAL A 106 -0.49 -12.87 7.86
CA VAL A 106 -1.28 -12.44 9.03
C VAL A 106 -1.09 -10.95 9.28
N VAL A 107 0.16 -10.46 9.29
CA VAL A 107 0.48 -9.03 9.45
C VAL A 107 -0.13 -8.20 8.33
N MET A 108 -0.11 -8.69 7.08
CA MET A 108 -0.76 -8.04 5.94
C MET A 108 -2.27 -7.93 6.16
N LEU A 109 -2.93 -9.04 6.54
CA LEU A 109 -4.37 -9.04 6.82
C LEU A 109 -4.74 -8.07 7.96
N GLU A 110 -3.98 -8.07 9.06
CA GLU A 110 -4.18 -7.16 10.18
C GLU A 110 -3.96 -5.68 9.78
N THR A 111 -2.97 -5.42 8.93
CA THR A 111 -2.72 -4.09 8.38
C THR A 111 -3.90 -3.62 7.53
N LEU A 112 -4.45 -4.48 6.67
CA LEU A 112 -5.62 -4.16 5.86
C LEU A 112 -6.87 -3.95 6.72
N ARG A 113 -7.09 -4.77 7.75
CA ARG A 113 -8.17 -4.59 8.73
C ARG A 113 -8.05 -3.25 9.48
N SER A 114 -6.82 -2.82 9.78
CA SER A 114 -6.58 -1.54 10.44
C SER A 114 -6.92 -0.33 9.55
N LEU A 115 -6.96 -0.48 8.23
CA LEU A 115 -7.50 0.57 7.35
C LEU A 115 -9.02 0.67 7.48
N GLU A 116 -9.70 -0.45 7.73
CA GLU A 116 -11.15 -0.46 7.91
C GLU A 116 -11.61 0.29 9.17
N THR A 117 -10.79 0.26 10.23
CA THR A 117 -11.06 1.01 11.47
C THR A 117 -10.91 2.52 11.27
N LEU A 118 -10.17 2.96 10.25
CA LEU A 118 -10.06 4.36 9.84
C LEU A 118 -11.19 4.82 8.90
N GLY A 119 -12.14 3.94 8.59
CA GLY A 119 -13.26 4.22 7.68
C GLY A 119 -12.99 3.83 6.22
N PHE A 120 -11.83 3.24 5.88
CA PHE A 120 -11.61 2.80 4.51
C PHE A 120 -12.36 1.49 4.20
N ARG A 121 -12.91 1.37 3.00
CA ARG A 121 -13.52 0.15 2.47
C ARG A 121 -12.96 -0.13 1.09
N LYS A 122 -12.50 -1.37 0.88
CA LYS A 122 -12.03 -1.82 -0.43
C LYS A 122 -13.21 -1.90 -1.38
N PHE A 123 -13.12 -1.27 -2.54
CA PHE A 123 -14.16 -1.32 -3.57
C PHE A 123 -13.67 -1.95 -4.88
N ASN A 124 -12.35 -2.02 -5.08
CA ASN A 124 -11.77 -2.64 -6.27
C ASN A 124 -10.39 -3.23 -5.97
N TYR A 125 -9.97 -4.16 -6.82
CA TYR A 125 -8.60 -4.64 -6.89
C TYR A 125 -8.24 -4.98 -8.34
N ARG A 126 -6.97 -4.88 -8.68
CA ARG A 126 -6.45 -5.27 -9.98
C ARG A 126 -5.17 -6.07 -9.80
N LEU A 127 -5.04 -7.15 -10.57
CA LEU A 127 -3.81 -7.92 -10.63
C LEU A 127 -2.73 -7.15 -11.39
N ASN A 128 -1.51 -7.10 -10.86
CA ASN A 128 -0.35 -6.66 -11.63
C ASN A 128 0.17 -7.83 -12.48
N PRO A 129 0.05 -7.78 -13.82
CA PRO A 129 0.44 -8.89 -14.69
C PRO A 129 1.95 -9.15 -14.71
N PHE A 130 2.78 -8.20 -14.28
CA PHE A 130 4.24 -8.35 -14.24
C PHE A 130 4.73 -9.15 -13.02
N GLY A 131 3.84 -9.39 -12.05
CA GLY A 131 4.11 -10.14 -10.83
C GLY A 131 3.68 -11.61 -10.87
N ASN A 132 3.27 -12.13 -12.02
CA ASN A 132 2.74 -13.51 -12.13
C ASN A 132 3.79 -14.58 -11.83
N TYR A 133 3.36 -15.63 -11.13
CA TYR A 133 4.15 -16.83 -10.83
C TYR A 133 3.26 -18.07 -10.71
N ASP A 134 3.83 -19.25 -11.00
CA ASP A 134 3.18 -20.52 -10.72
C ASP A 134 3.27 -20.85 -9.23
N SER A 135 2.13 -20.94 -8.56
CA SER A 135 2.08 -21.24 -7.13
C SER A 135 2.50 -22.69 -6.88
N PRO A 136 3.56 -22.95 -6.09
CA PRO A 136 3.99 -24.31 -5.79
C PRO A 136 2.97 -25.06 -4.90
N TYR A 137 2.06 -24.33 -4.26
CA TYR A 137 1.05 -24.89 -3.36
C TYR A 137 -0.27 -25.22 -4.05
N SER A 138 -0.67 -24.45 -5.07
CA SER A 138 -1.99 -24.57 -5.70
C SER A 138 -1.95 -24.91 -7.18
N SER A 139 -0.77 -24.93 -7.80
CA SER A 139 -0.56 -25.12 -9.25
C SER A 139 -1.35 -24.12 -10.11
N LYS A 140 -1.77 -23.00 -9.53
CA LYS A 140 -2.44 -21.89 -10.21
C LYS A 140 -1.46 -20.77 -10.44
N VAL A 141 -1.63 -20.04 -11.54
CA VAL A 141 -0.98 -18.75 -11.73
C VAL A 141 -1.53 -17.78 -10.68
N ARG A 142 -0.64 -17.22 -9.87
CA ARG A 142 -0.93 -16.18 -8.88
C ARG A 142 -0.09 -14.96 -9.22
N SER A 143 -0.44 -13.80 -8.69
CA SER A 143 0.44 -12.62 -8.73
C SER A 143 1.03 -12.36 -7.35
N CYS A 144 2.31 -11.94 -7.33
CA CYS A 144 2.93 -11.44 -6.12
C CYS A 144 2.48 -10.00 -5.80
N CYS A 145 1.84 -9.30 -6.76
CA CYS A 145 1.40 -7.93 -6.58
C CYS A 145 -0.04 -7.67 -7.05
N TYR A 146 -0.75 -6.82 -6.30
CA TYR A 146 -2.10 -6.37 -6.61
C TYR A 146 -2.28 -4.90 -6.28
N ASP A 147 -2.86 -4.13 -7.18
CA ASP A 147 -3.41 -2.82 -6.84
C ASP A 147 -4.69 -3.00 -6.05
N LEU A 148 -4.75 -2.44 -4.85
CA LEU A 148 -5.96 -2.36 -4.05
C LEU A 148 -6.47 -0.93 -4.03
N HIS A 149 -7.79 -0.78 -4.16
CA HIS A 149 -8.46 0.53 -4.16
C HIS A 149 -9.49 0.62 -3.05
N TYR A 150 -9.37 1.68 -2.26
CA TYR A 150 -10.16 1.95 -1.07
C TYR A 150 -10.81 3.33 -1.14
N ILE A 151 -12.03 3.42 -0.63
CA ILE A 151 -12.75 4.67 -0.38
C ILE A 151 -12.95 4.86 1.12
N ASN A 152 -12.77 6.08 1.60
CA ASN A 152 -13.01 6.43 3.00
C ASN A 152 -14.48 6.81 3.20
N THR A 153 -15.22 5.94 3.88
CA THR A 153 -16.66 6.11 4.08
C THR A 153 -17.01 7.28 4.99
N ASN A 154 -16.06 7.82 5.75
CA ASN A 154 -16.27 9.03 6.57
C ASN A 154 -16.49 10.30 5.73
N PHE A 155 -16.23 10.23 4.41
CA PHE A 155 -16.46 11.33 3.47
C PHE A 155 -17.72 11.15 2.61
N LEU A 156 -18.47 10.06 2.82
CA LEU A 156 -19.74 9.82 2.14
C LEU A 156 -20.82 10.73 2.73
N ARG A 157 -21.76 11.15 1.88
CA ARG A 157 -22.95 11.92 2.25
C ARG A 157 -24.04 10.97 2.72
N GLU A 158 -25.03 11.48 3.46
CA GLU A 158 -26.17 10.67 3.96
C GLU A 158 -26.94 9.93 2.86
N ASN A 159 -26.94 10.45 1.63
CA ASN A 159 -27.64 9.85 0.49
C ASN A 159 -26.75 8.91 -0.35
N ASP A 160 -25.49 8.71 0.02
CA ASP A 160 -24.60 7.81 -0.71
C ASP A 160 -24.92 6.35 -0.33
N SER A 161 -25.22 5.52 -1.33
CA SER A 161 -25.50 4.10 -1.13
C SER A 161 -24.24 3.26 -1.34
N VAL A 162 -23.85 2.48 -0.33
CA VAL A 162 -22.79 1.47 -0.48
C VAL A 162 -23.41 0.19 -1.03
N ILE A 163 -23.24 -0.07 -2.32
CA ILE A 163 -23.70 -1.32 -2.95
C ILE A 163 -22.61 -2.36 -2.79
N HIS A 164 -22.79 -3.29 -1.85
CA HIS A 164 -21.97 -4.49 -1.77
C HIS A 164 -22.37 -5.45 -2.91
N THR A 165 -21.58 -5.50 -3.98
CA THR A 165 -21.72 -6.57 -4.96
C THR A 165 -21.34 -7.90 -4.29
N LYS A 166 -22.20 -8.91 -4.39
CA LYS A 166 -22.07 -10.24 -3.73
C LYS A 166 -20.76 -11.01 -4.01
N ASP A 167 -19.88 -10.48 -4.86
CA ASP A 167 -18.57 -11.05 -5.17
C ASP A 167 -17.48 -10.74 -4.12
N LEU A 168 -17.86 -10.73 -2.83
CA LEU A 168 -16.92 -10.69 -1.72
C LEU A 168 -16.28 -12.08 -1.53
N LYS A 169 -15.60 -12.57 -2.56
CA LYS A 169 -14.49 -13.53 -2.40
C LYS A 169 -13.29 -12.76 -1.86
N ILE A 170 -13.44 -12.27 -0.63
CA ILE A 170 -12.34 -11.76 0.17
C ILE A 170 -11.49 -12.99 0.51
N PHE A 171 -10.47 -13.26 -0.31
CA PHE A 171 -9.50 -14.37 -0.26
C PHE A 171 -9.95 -15.75 -0.81
N HIS A 172 -9.63 -16.04 -2.08
CA HIS A 172 -9.50 -17.40 -2.65
C HIS A 172 -8.32 -17.50 -3.65
#